data_AF-A0A4Q7WXB8-F1
#
_entry.id   AF-A0A4Q7WXB8-F1
#
_cell.length_a   1.000
_cell.length_b   1.000
_cell.length_c   1.000
_cell.angle_alpha   90.00
_cell.angle_beta   90.00
_cell.angle_gamma   90.00
#
_symmetry.space_group_name_H-M   'P 1'
#
loop_
_entity.id
_entity.type
_entity.pdbx_description
1 polymer ?
#
loop_
_entity_poly.entity_id
_entity_poly.type
_entity_poly.pdbx_seq_one_letter_code
_entity_poly.pdbx_strand_id
1 'polypeptide(L)'
;MKDLLHPISLVVATLGFLCLLRDVPTRRRDPASAALAAVFLLSGLSFLFSITPMWNYLDRMLGTVNISVPLAQGCVVALLACQQVVLTYWGSPPEVARRRSRRWLWTGFAVIAGLLVLFALLTPNAPHPIDFTLYYAHDDWYAAYLTLYVTAYTIGEVLLARACWRLARRSIRGSVRVGLRIVALGATVTLGYSAVRIGNVIAGAFDTSLAEWEGFAWTCGDVGAMLTLIGWLVPTVSDQAQSVRYRIKQYRSYYGLRPLWLAFYSEAPEIELPIDRVDPAQRRRFRRISIRLYRRAVEIRDGRFVIRQYLDAAVREASEARHRARGLHGKDLSAAVTADQILAGIAARAAGARPEPDQLTEFADFERQTTGPMEDIDALLDVARHLPRQPARAPHLERVSA
;
A
#
# COMPACT_ATOMS: atom_id res chain seq x y z
N MET A 1 -21.81 18.25 16.17
CA MET A 1 -20.80 17.15 16.11
C MET A 1 -20.76 16.48 14.73
N LYS A 2 -21.92 16.16 14.13
CA LYS A 2 -22.05 15.64 12.75
C LYS A 2 -21.18 16.38 11.71
N ASP A 3 -21.22 17.72 11.72
CA ASP A 3 -20.48 18.55 10.76
C ASP A 3 -18.95 18.56 10.92
N LEU A 4 -18.41 18.06 12.04
CA LEU A 4 -16.95 17.97 12.27
C LEU A 4 -16.41 16.57 11.96
N LEU A 5 -17.18 15.52 12.23
CA LEU A 5 -16.77 14.13 12.04
C LEU A 5 -16.92 13.65 10.59
N HIS A 6 -18.00 14.08 9.91
CA HIS A 6 -18.26 13.70 8.51
C HIS A 6 -17.15 14.16 7.54
N PRO A 7 -16.60 15.38 7.64
CA PRO A 7 -15.47 15.80 6.80
C PRO A 7 -14.20 14.99 7.02
N ILE A 8 -13.93 14.58 8.27
CA ILE A 8 -12.74 13.76 8.58
C ILE A 8 -12.90 12.37 7.96
N SER A 9 -14.07 11.75 8.11
CA SER A 9 -14.38 10.46 7.47
C SER A 9 -14.30 10.56 5.94
N LEU A 10 -14.76 11.67 5.35
CA LEU A 10 -14.65 11.94 3.92
C LEU A 10 -13.19 12.04 3.46
N VAL A 11 -12.34 12.73 4.21
CA VAL A 11 -10.90 12.82 3.91
C VAL A 11 -10.24 11.43 3.98
N VAL A 12 -10.56 10.62 5.00
CA VAL A 12 -10.04 9.26 5.12
C VAL A 12 -10.50 8.38 3.95
N ALA A 13 -11.78 8.46 3.59
CA ALA A 13 -12.36 7.70 2.47
C ALA A 13 -11.72 8.09 1.13
N THR A 14 -11.56 9.39 0.87
CA THR A 14 -10.98 9.91 -0.37
C THR A 14 -9.49 9.60 -0.48
N LEU A 15 -8.71 9.78 0.59
CA LEU A 15 -7.30 9.38 0.62
C LEU A 15 -7.14 7.87 0.40
N GLY A 16 -8.01 7.06 1.02
CA GLY A 16 -8.03 5.62 0.81
C GLY A 16 -8.31 5.23 -0.64
N PHE A 17 -9.31 5.87 -1.25
CA PHE A 17 -9.66 5.69 -2.67
C PHE A 17 -8.50 6.06 -3.60
N LEU A 18 -7.83 7.20 -3.37
CA LEU A 18 -6.68 7.63 -4.17
C LEU A 18 -5.49 6.66 -4.05
N CYS A 19 -5.22 6.16 -2.84
CA CYS A 19 -4.19 5.14 -2.61
C CYS A 19 -4.47 3.84 -3.39
N LEU A 20 -5.73 3.42 -3.46
CA LEU A 20 -6.16 2.24 -4.21
C LEU A 20 -6.12 2.48 -5.73
N LEU A 21 -6.55 3.67 -6.19
CA LEU A 21 -6.50 4.07 -7.61
C LEU A 21 -5.09 4.03 -8.19
N ARG A 22 -4.09 4.40 -7.39
CA ARG A 22 -2.68 4.34 -7.80
C ARG A 22 -2.23 2.92 -8.19
N ASP A 23 -2.80 1.91 -7.54
CA ASP A 23 -2.49 0.50 -7.76
C ASP A 23 -3.47 -0.19 -8.72
N VAL A 24 -4.50 0.51 -9.22
CA VAL A 24 -5.44 -0.03 -10.22
C VAL A 24 -4.72 -0.52 -11.49
N PRO A 25 -3.73 0.18 -12.08
CA PRO A 25 -3.05 -0.29 -13.28
C PRO A 25 -2.36 -1.65 -13.11
N THR A 26 -1.85 -1.96 -11.92
CA THR A 26 -1.19 -3.24 -11.60
C THR A 26 -2.17 -4.31 -11.15
N ARG A 27 -3.35 -3.92 -10.65
CA ARG A 27 -4.40 -4.82 -10.12
C ARG A 27 -5.67 -4.88 -10.99
N ARG A 28 -5.65 -4.43 -12.24
CA ARG A 28 -6.82 -4.30 -13.14
C ARG A 28 -7.68 -5.57 -13.30
N ARG A 29 -7.14 -6.75 -13.02
CA ARG A 29 -7.83 -8.03 -13.17
C ARG A 29 -8.34 -8.63 -11.85
N ASP A 30 -8.13 -7.97 -10.72
CA ASP A 30 -8.57 -8.46 -9.42
C ASP A 30 -9.94 -7.85 -9.02
N PRO A 31 -11.04 -8.63 -9.08
CA PRO A 31 -12.37 -8.15 -8.72
C PRO A 31 -12.48 -7.74 -7.25
N ALA A 32 -11.65 -8.28 -6.35
CA ALA A 32 -11.64 -7.88 -4.95
C ALA A 32 -11.08 -6.46 -4.77
N SER A 33 -10.01 -6.13 -5.49
CA SER A 33 -9.44 -4.77 -5.49
C SER A 33 -10.41 -3.73 -6.05
N ALA A 34 -11.16 -4.06 -7.10
CA ALA A 34 -12.20 -3.18 -7.65
C ALA A 34 -13.36 -2.99 -6.67
N ALA A 35 -13.84 -4.06 -6.03
CA ALA A 35 -14.88 -3.97 -5.00
C ALA A 35 -14.41 -3.15 -3.80
N LEU A 36 -13.15 -3.30 -3.38
CA LEU A 36 -12.58 -2.51 -2.30
C LEU A 36 -12.52 -1.02 -2.66
N ALA A 37 -12.09 -0.67 -3.86
CA ALA A 37 -12.13 0.71 -4.34
C ALA A 37 -13.57 1.28 -4.34
N ALA A 38 -14.56 0.47 -4.73
CA ALA A 38 -15.96 0.85 -4.64
C ALA A 38 -16.42 1.09 -3.20
N VAL A 39 -15.95 0.31 -2.21
CA VAL A 39 -16.26 0.56 -0.78
C VAL A 39 -15.81 1.96 -0.35
N PHE A 40 -14.58 2.37 -0.70
CA PHE A 40 -14.09 3.72 -0.37
C PHE A 40 -14.88 4.82 -1.09
N LEU A 41 -15.19 4.63 -2.38
CA LEU A 41 -15.97 5.58 -3.16
C LEU A 41 -17.39 5.74 -2.58
N LEU A 42 -18.09 4.64 -2.33
CA LEU A 42 -19.46 4.64 -1.80
C LEU A 42 -19.52 5.19 -0.38
N SER A 43 -18.53 4.89 0.46
CA SER A 43 -18.41 5.51 1.78
C SER A 43 -18.21 7.02 1.67
N GLY A 44 -17.31 7.48 0.80
CA GLY A 44 -17.11 8.92 0.54
C GLY A 44 -18.37 9.62 0.03
N LEU A 45 -19.09 9.01 -0.91
CA LEU A 45 -20.36 9.55 -1.42
C LEU A 45 -21.43 9.61 -0.34
N SER A 46 -21.55 8.58 0.51
CA SER A 46 -22.48 8.57 1.64
C SER A 46 -22.23 9.74 2.60
N PHE A 47 -20.96 10.00 2.94
CA PHE A 47 -20.60 11.14 3.79
C PHE A 47 -20.85 12.47 3.07
N LEU A 48 -20.52 12.56 1.78
CA LEU A 48 -20.74 13.75 0.98
C LEU A 48 -22.22 14.14 0.93
N PHE A 49 -23.12 13.18 0.69
CA PHE A 49 -24.57 13.42 0.69
C PHE A 49 -25.14 13.76 2.07
N SER A 50 -24.45 13.38 3.15
CA SER A 50 -24.86 13.65 4.53
C SER A 50 -24.41 15.03 5.05
N ILE A 51 -23.60 15.78 4.28
CA ILE A 51 -23.15 17.12 4.62
C ILE A 51 -24.23 18.15 4.22
N THR A 52 -24.58 19.04 5.14
CA THR A 52 -25.67 20.04 5.00
C THR A 52 -25.61 20.87 3.70
N PRO A 53 -24.46 21.44 3.29
CA PRO A 53 -24.30 22.08 1.97
C PRO A 53 -24.71 21.22 0.78
N MET A 54 -24.28 19.96 0.74
CA MET A 54 -24.58 19.05 -0.38
C MET A 54 -26.04 18.61 -0.36
N TRP A 55 -26.59 18.39 0.83
CA TRP A 55 -28.00 18.07 1.02
C TRP A 55 -28.90 19.16 0.44
N ASN A 56 -28.63 20.42 0.81
CA ASN A 56 -29.36 21.59 0.31
C ASN A 56 -29.15 21.84 -1.20
N TYR A 57 -28.03 21.39 -1.75
CA TYR A 57 -27.76 21.48 -3.19
C TYR A 57 -28.56 20.44 -3.98
N LEU A 58 -28.58 19.19 -3.51
CA LEU A 58 -29.34 18.10 -4.12
C LEU A 58 -30.85 18.37 -4.09
N ASP A 59 -31.38 18.82 -2.95
CA ASP A 59 -32.79 19.16 -2.82
C ASP A 59 -33.19 20.31 -3.78
N ARG A 60 -32.29 21.27 -4.03
CA ARG A 60 -32.50 22.37 -5.01
C ARG A 60 -32.42 21.92 -6.46
N MET A 61 -31.51 21.00 -6.79
CA MET A 61 -31.28 20.55 -8.17
C MET A 61 -32.32 19.53 -8.64
N LEU A 62 -32.72 18.61 -7.76
CA LEU A 62 -33.64 17.51 -8.09
C LEU A 62 -35.11 17.88 -7.84
N GLY A 63 -35.39 19.00 -7.15
CA GLY A 63 -36.75 19.49 -6.88
C GLY A 63 -37.56 18.61 -5.92
N THR A 64 -36.95 17.53 -5.41
CA THR A 64 -37.53 16.61 -4.43
C THR A 64 -36.88 16.81 -3.08
N VAL A 65 -37.72 17.00 -2.07
CA VAL A 65 -37.30 17.28 -0.70
C VAL A 65 -36.73 16.02 -0.03
N ASN A 66 -35.60 16.13 0.68
CA ASN A 66 -34.95 15.05 1.43
C ASN A 66 -34.39 13.87 0.59
N ILE A 67 -34.16 14.03 -0.73
CA ILE A 67 -33.64 12.94 -1.60
C ILE A 67 -32.24 12.48 -1.21
N SER A 68 -31.52 13.30 -0.45
CA SER A 68 -30.20 12.98 0.11
C SER A 68 -30.24 11.77 1.06
N VAL A 69 -31.37 11.51 1.73
CA VAL A 69 -31.54 10.35 2.64
C VAL A 69 -31.44 9.01 1.90
N PRO A 70 -32.31 8.70 0.91
CA PRO A 70 -32.23 7.43 0.19
C PRO A 70 -30.94 7.30 -0.64
N LEU A 71 -30.35 8.41 -1.10
CA LEU A 71 -29.05 8.39 -1.78
C LEU A 71 -27.92 7.97 -0.83
N ALA A 72 -27.81 8.59 0.35
CA ALA A 72 -26.80 8.25 1.34
C ALA A 72 -26.97 6.80 1.82
N GLN A 73 -28.18 6.42 2.21
CA GLN A 73 -28.47 5.06 2.67
C GLN A 73 -28.30 4.01 1.56
N GLY A 74 -28.63 4.35 0.32
CA GLY A 74 -28.36 3.51 -0.84
C GLY A 74 -26.87 3.28 -1.06
N CYS A 75 -26.04 4.30 -0.88
CA CYS A 75 -24.58 4.15 -0.88
C CYS A 75 -24.10 3.23 0.26
N VAL A 76 -24.71 3.30 1.45
CA VAL A 76 -24.40 2.38 2.56
C VAL A 76 -24.79 0.94 2.24
N VAL A 77 -25.97 0.69 1.69
CA VAL A 77 -26.37 -0.68 1.31
C VAL A 77 -25.44 -1.23 0.22
N ALA A 78 -25.08 -0.40 -0.76
CA ALA A 78 -24.13 -0.78 -1.81
C ALA A 78 -22.72 -1.08 -1.23
N LEU A 79 -22.24 -0.27 -0.27
CA LEU A 79 -20.92 -0.48 0.33
C LEU A 79 -20.88 -1.80 1.12
N LEU A 80 -21.95 -2.14 1.86
CA LEU A 80 -22.07 -3.41 2.56
C LEU A 80 -22.00 -4.60 1.58
N ALA A 81 -22.74 -4.51 0.46
CA ALA A 81 -22.68 -5.54 -0.59
C ALA A 81 -21.25 -5.67 -1.16
N CYS A 82 -20.57 -4.56 -1.45
CA CYS A 82 -19.18 -4.57 -1.92
C CYS A 82 -18.20 -5.18 -0.89
N GLN A 83 -18.36 -4.89 0.41
CA GLN A 83 -17.55 -5.51 1.46
C GLN A 83 -17.74 -7.04 1.49
N GLN A 84 -18.97 -7.53 1.34
CA GLN A 84 -19.22 -8.97 1.24
C GLN A 84 -18.58 -9.58 -0.02
N VAL A 85 -18.57 -8.85 -1.13
CA VAL A 85 -17.84 -9.26 -2.36
C VAL A 85 -16.36 -9.43 -2.08
N VAL A 86 -15.70 -8.45 -1.45
CA VAL A 86 -14.27 -8.51 -1.09
C VAL A 86 -13.97 -9.76 -0.25
N LEU A 87 -14.73 -9.96 0.82
CA LEU A 87 -14.54 -11.10 1.73
C LEU A 87 -14.78 -12.44 1.06
N THR A 88 -15.75 -12.52 0.14
CA THR A 88 -16.03 -13.75 -0.59
C THR A 88 -14.87 -14.12 -1.51
N TYR A 89 -14.28 -13.15 -2.22
CA TYR A 89 -13.11 -13.40 -3.07
C TYR A 89 -11.85 -13.73 -2.27
N TRP A 90 -11.70 -13.19 -1.06
CA TRP A 90 -10.56 -13.54 -0.19
C TRP A 90 -10.73 -14.88 0.54
N GLY A 91 -11.97 -15.34 0.72
CA GLY A 91 -12.29 -16.54 1.49
C GLY A 91 -12.67 -17.77 0.65
N SER A 92 -12.77 -17.68 -0.67
CA SER A 92 -13.25 -18.77 -1.53
C SER A 92 -12.61 -18.77 -2.92
N PRO A 93 -12.58 -19.92 -3.61
CA PRO A 93 -12.14 -20.01 -5.00
C PRO A 93 -12.95 -19.08 -5.93
N PRO A 94 -12.37 -18.59 -7.04
CA PRO A 94 -12.95 -17.53 -7.87
C PRO A 94 -14.32 -17.88 -8.47
N GLU A 95 -14.56 -19.15 -8.82
CA GLU A 95 -15.84 -19.59 -9.41
C GLU A 95 -17.00 -19.53 -8.41
N VAL A 96 -16.77 -19.98 -7.18
CA VAL A 96 -17.76 -19.90 -6.09
C VAL A 96 -17.93 -18.45 -5.66
N ALA A 97 -16.84 -17.69 -5.63
CA ALA A 97 -16.85 -16.28 -5.27
C ALA A 97 -17.71 -15.48 -6.23
N ARG A 98 -17.56 -15.65 -7.55
CA ARG A 98 -18.34 -14.91 -8.56
C ARG A 98 -19.84 -15.08 -8.41
N ARG A 99 -20.33 -16.31 -8.19
CA ARG A 99 -21.76 -16.59 -7.99
C ARG A 99 -22.29 -15.96 -6.70
N ARG A 100 -21.56 -16.10 -5.59
CA ARG A 100 -21.95 -15.50 -4.30
C ARG A 100 -21.89 -13.97 -4.35
N SER A 101 -20.89 -13.39 -4.97
CA SER A 101 -20.77 -11.95 -5.20
C SER A 101 -21.96 -11.39 -5.97
N ARG A 102 -22.40 -12.06 -7.04
CA ARG A 102 -23.62 -11.66 -7.78
C ARG A 102 -24.86 -11.68 -6.89
N ARG A 103 -25.01 -12.69 -6.03
CA ARG A 103 -26.13 -12.76 -5.07
C ARG A 103 -26.10 -11.57 -4.11
N TRP A 104 -24.94 -11.25 -3.53
CA TRP A 104 -24.80 -10.07 -2.66
C TRP A 104 -25.18 -8.76 -3.36
N LEU A 105 -24.75 -8.58 -4.61
CA LEU A 105 -25.09 -7.40 -5.39
C LEU A 105 -26.59 -7.32 -5.70
N TRP A 106 -27.23 -8.44 -6.07
CA TRP A 106 -28.68 -8.49 -6.29
C TRP A 106 -29.48 -8.25 -5.00
N THR A 107 -29.03 -8.80 -3.87
CA THR A 107 -29.64 -8.53 -2.57
C THR A 107 -29.52 -7.06 -2.20
N GLY A 108 -28.35 -6.45 -2.38
CA GLY A 108 -28.16 -5.01 -2.15
C GLY A 108 -29.04 -4.16 -3.07
N PHE A 109 -29.12 -4.51 -4.35
CA PHE A 109 -30.01 -3.85 -5.31
C PHE A 109 -31.48 -3.93 -4.91
N ALA A 110 -31.95 -5.11 -4.48
CA ALA A 110 -33.32 -5.30 -4.04
C ALA A 110 -33.66 -4.46 -2.79
N VAL A 111 -32.74 -4.36 -1.84
CA VAL A 111 -32.91 -3.50 -0.65
C VAL A 111 -32.96 -2.02 -1.06
N ILE A 112 -32.05 -1.57 -1.92
CA ILE A 112 -32.06 -0.18 -2.43
C ILE A 112 -33.37 0.13 -3.15
N ALA A 113 -33.85 -0.77 -4.01
CA ALA A 113 -35.13 -0.60 -4.69
C ALA A 113 -36.30 -0.52 -3.70
N GLY A 114 -36.31 -1.37 -2.66
CA GLY A 114 -37.31 -1.32 -1.59
C GLY A 114 -37.30 0.01 -0.83
N LEU A 115 -36.11 0.53 -0.50
CA LEU A 115 -35.96 1.84 0.15
C LEU A 115 -36.49 2.97 -0.75
N LEU A 116 -36.18 2.96 -2.06
CA LEU A 116 -36.68 3.96 -3.00
C LEU A 116 -38.20 3.92 -3.13
N VAL A 117 -38.80 2.72 -3.18
CA VAL A 117 -40.27 2.57 -3.22
C VAL A 117 -40.91 3.10 -1.94
N LEU A 118 -40.42 2.70 -0.77
CA LEU A 118 -40.94 3.19 0.51
C LEU A 118 -40.77 4.70 0.67
N PHE A 119 -39.65 5.26 0.20
CA PHE A 119 -39.43 6.71 0.21
C PHE A 119 -40.41 7.45 -0.72
N ALA A 120 -40.72 6.89 -1.90
CA ALA A 120 -41.70 7.47 -2.81
C ALA A 120 -43.12 7.46 -2.23
N LEU A 121 -43.46 6.45 -1.41
CA LEU A 121 -44.75 6.33 -0.73
C LEU A 121 -44.88 7.27 0.48
N LEU A 122 -43.78 7.67 1.11
CA LEU A 122 -43.77 8.55 2.29
C LEU A 122 -44.26 9.99 1.98
N THR A 123 -44.20 10.45 0.72
CA THR A 123 -44.55 11.82 0.29
C THR A 123 -44.03 12.94 1.24
N PRO A 124 -42.72 13.19 1.30
CA PRO A 124 -42.16 14.20 2.20
C PRO A 124 -42.57 15.62 1.79
N ASN A 125 -43.32 16.32 2.64
CA ASN A 125 -43.86 17.66 2.34
C ASN A 125 -42.91 18.83 2.74
N ALA A 126 -41.85 18.60 3.51
CA ALA A 126 -40.92 19.65 3.95
C ALA A 126 -39.47 19.18 4.21
N PRO A 127 -38.43 20.02 3.97
CA PRO A 127 -37.03 19.67 4.17
C PRO A 127 -36.70 19.60 5.66
N HIS A 128 -36.26 18.44 6.14
CA HIS A 128 -35.88 18.20 7.54
C HIS A 128 -34.45 17.65 7.65
N PRO A 129 -33.41 18.44 7.31
CA PRO A 129 -32.03 17.95 7.22
C PRO A 129 -31.39 17.52 8.56
N ILE A 130 -31.94 17.98 9.69
CA ILE A 130 -31.41 17.71 11.04
C ILE A 130 -32.25 16.64 11.75
N ASP A 131 -33.58 16.76 11.70
CA ASP A 131 -34.50 15.95 12.52
C ASP A 131 -35.40 15.01 11.70
N PHE A 132 -35.05 14.67 10.46
CA PHE A 132 -35.84 13.77 9.58
C PHE A 132 -36.33 12.51 10.32
N THR A 133 -35.44 11.89 11.08
CA THR A 133 -35.71 10.64 11.80
C THR A 133 -36.70 10.81 12.95
N LEU A 134 -36.67 11.96 13.62
CA LEU A 134 -37.54 12.28 14.75
C LEU A 134 -38.91 12.80 14.27
N TYR A 135 -38.92 13.58 13.19
CA TYR A 135 -40.14 14.18 12.65
C TYR A 135 -41.08 13.14 12.03
N TYR A 136 -40.54 12.21 11.23
CA TYR A 136 -41.33 11.15 10.61
C TYR A 136 -41.45 9.89 11.47
N ALA A 137 -41.01 9.91 12.74
CA ALA A 137 -41.01 8.75 13.63
C ALA A 137 -42.39 8.09 13.83
N HIS A 138 -43.47 8.86 13.64
CA HIS A 138 -44.86 8.42 13.83
C HIS A 138 -45.55 7.99 12.52
N ASP A 139 -44.85 8.03 11.38
CA ASP A 139 -45.38 7.60 10.08
C ASP A 139 -45.07 6.11 9.84
N ASP A 140 -46.10 5.31 9.59
CA ASP A 140 -45.98 3.87 9.35
C ASP A 140 -45.05 3.54 8.17
N TRP A 141 -45.04 4.39 7.12
CA TRP A 141 -44.16 4.21 5.96
C TRP A 141 -42.70 4.48 6.31
N TYR A 142 -42.45 5.48 7.16
CA TYR A 142 -41.10 5.77 7.65
C TYR A 142 -40.60 4.69 8.60
N ALA A 143 -41.47 4.17 9.48
CA ALA A 143 -41.13 3.04 10.34
C ALA A 143 -40.75 1.80 9.51
N ALA A 144 -41.51 1.49 8.46
CA ALA A 144 -41.18 0.40 7.53
C ALA A 144 -39.85 0.66 6.78
N TYR A 145 -39.62 1.89 6.30
CA TYR A 145 -38.38 2.31 5.65
C TYR A 145 -37.17 2.14 6.57
N LEU A 146 -37.25 2.67 7.78
CA LEU A 146 -36.18 2.61 8.77
C LEU A 146 -35.90 1.18 9.21
N THR A 147 -36.96 0.37 9.39
CA THR A 147 -36.85 -1.05 9.74
C THR A 147 -36.14 -1.85 8.65
N LEU A 148 -36.50 -1.65 7.38
CA LEU A 148 -35.83 -2.29 6.25
C LEU A 148 -34.34 -1.92 6.20
N TYR A 149 -34.03 -0.63 6.32
CA TYR A 149 -32.65 -0.14 6.31
C TYR A 149 -31.84 -0.71 7.47
N VAL A 150 -32.32 -0.56 8.71
CA VAL A 150 -31.56 -0.99 9.91
C VAL A 150 -31.38 -2.50 9.97
N THR A 151 -32.36 -3.27 9.48
CA THR A 151 -32.26 -4.74 9.41
C THR A 151 -31.19 -5.16 8.42
N ALA A 152 -31.21 -4.61 7.20
CA ALA A 152 -30.20 -4.89 6.19
C ALA A 152 -28.79 -4.46 6.65
N TYR A 153 -28.70 -3.28 7.28
CA TYR A 153 -27.46 -2.74 7.83
C TYR A 153 -26.89 -3.64 8.94
N THR A 154 -27.71 -4.01 9.92
CA THR A 154 -27.32 -4.87 11.05
C THR A 154 -26.82 -6.23 10.56
N ILE A 155 -27.56 -6.86 9.64
CA ILE A 155 -27.16 -8.15 9.07
C ILE A 155 -25.82 -8.01 8.33
N GLY A 156 -25.66 -6.97 7.53
CA GLY A 156 -24.43 -6.69 6.79
C GLY A 156 -23.21 -6.54 7.71
N GLU A 157 -23.33 -5.75 8.77
CA GLU A 157 -22.26 -5.50 9.74
C GLU A 157 -21.92 -6.74 10.57
N VAL A 158 -22.93 -7.51 11.00
CA VAL A 158 -22.72 -8.78 11.71
C VAL A 158 -21.98 -9.79 10.83
N LEU A 159 -22.36 -9.91 9.56
CA LEU A 159 -21.69 -10.79 8.60
C LEU A 159 -20.25 -10.33 8.34
N LEU A 160 -20.05 -9.02 8.17
CA LEU A 160 -18.73 -8.39 8.01
C LEU A 160 -17.83 -8.71 9.21
N ALA A 161 -18.28 -8.43 10.43
CA ALA A 161 -17.52 -8.68 11.65
C ALA A 161 -17.11 -10.15 11.78
N ARG A 162 -18.05 -11.07 11.57
CA ARG A 162 -17.79 -12.53 11.65
C ARG A 162 -16.82 -13.01 10.57
N ALA A 163 -17.00 -12.55 9.33
CA ALA A 163 -16.14 -12.94 8.22
C ALA A 163 -14.72 -12.40 8.39
N CYS A 164 -14.57 -11.11 8.73
CA CYS A 164 -13.28 -10.48 9.03
C CYS A 164 -12.56 -11.18 10.18
N TRP A 165 -13.26 -11.49 11.28
CA TRP A 165 -12.65 -12.19 12.41
C TRP A 165 -12.17 -13.61 12.03
N ARG A 166 -12.98 -14.34 11.25
CA ARG A 166 -12.63 -15.68 10.77
C ARG A 166 -11.42 -15.63 9.84
N LEU A 167 -11.40 -14.69 8.91
CA LEU A 167 -10.32 -14.55 7.93
C LEU A 167 -9.02 -14.04 8.60
N ALA A 168 -9.12 -13.14 9.58
CA ALA A 168 -7.98 -12.68 10.38
C ALA A 168 -7.29 -13.84 11.10
N ARG A 169 -8.05 -14.77 11.68
CA ARG A 169 -7.50 -15.97 12.35
C ARG A 169 -6.76 -16.91 11.41
N ARG A 170 -7.17 -16.99 10.14
CA ARG A 170 -6.53 -17.84 9.12
C ARG A 170 -5.37 -17.16 8.39
N SER A 171 -5.22 -15.84 8.54
CA SER A 171 -4.23 -15.06 7.80
C SER A 171 -2.81 -15.24 8.38
N ILE A 172 -1.87 -15.65 7.53
CA ILE A 172 -0.44 -15.79 7.86
C ILE A 172 0.23 -14.41 7.94
N ARG A 173 -0.15 -13.48 7.06
CA ARG A 173 0.41 -12.11 7.02
C ARG A 173 -0.11 -11.26 8.19
N GLY A 174 0.81 -10.74 9.00
CA GLY A 174 0.48 -9.92 10.17
C GLY A 174 -0.30 -8.65 9.84
N SER A 175 0.05 -7.95 8.75
CA SER A 175 -0.64 -6.73 8.30
C SER A 175 -2.10 -6.98 7.94
N VAL A 176 -2.39 -8.07 7.20
CA VAL A 176 -3.75 -8.50 6.84
C VAL A 176 -4.54 -8.87 8.09
N ARG A 177 -3.93 -9.61 9.02
CA ARG A 177 -4.57 -9.98 10.29
C ARG A 177 -4.97 -8.76 11.11
N VAL A 178 -4.08 -7.78 11.25
CA VAL A 178 -4.35 -6.54 11.99
C VAL A 178 -5.45 -5.74 11.28
N GLY A 179 -5.34 -5.54 9.96
CA GLY A 179 -6.36 -4.82 9.19
C GLY A 179 -7.76 -5.42 9.36
N LEU A 180 -7.90 -6.73 9.17
CA LEU A 180 -9.19 -7.42 9.33
C LEU A 180 -9.74 -7.37 10.75
N ARG A 181 -8.90 -7.38 11.80
CA ARG A 181 -9.34 -7.20 13.18
C ARG A 181 -9.87 -5.79 13.44
N ILE A 182 -9.20 -4.78 12.89
CA ILE A 182 -9.66 -3.39 12.97
C ILE A 182 -11.00 -3.23 12.25
N VAL A 183 -11.17 -3.85 11.07
CA VAL A 183 -12.48 -3.88 10.37
C VAL A 183 -13.54 -4.55 11.23
N ALA A 184 -13.25 -5.71 11.82
CA ALA A 184 -14.21 -6.41 12.68
C ALA A 184 -14.59 -5.59 13.92
N LEU A 185 -13.63 -4.87 14.52
CA LEU A 185 -13.88 -3.95 15.63
C LEU A 185 -14.77 -2.79 15.19
N GLY A 186 -14.44 -2.14 14.07
CA GLY A 186 -15.25 -1.05 13.51
C GLY A 186 -16.69 -1.47 13.22
N ALA A 187 -16.87 -2.63 12.58
CA ALA A 187 -18.17 -3.22 12.32
C ALA A 187 -18.95 -3.57 13.60
N THR A 188 -18.26 -3.89 14.69
CA THR A 188 -18.90 -4.14 15.99
C THR A 188 -19.32 -2.83 16.66
N VAL A 189 -18.50 -1.79 16.55
CA VAL A 189 -18.82 -0.44 17.07
C VAL A 189 -20.02 0.15 16.34
N THR A 190 -20.14 -0.02 15.02
CA THR A 190 -21.30 0.45 14.25
C THR A 190 -22.60 -0.26 14.62
N LEU A 191 -22.57 -1.46 15.21
CA LEU A 191 -23.78 -2.09 15.75
C LEU A 191 -24.41 -1.27 16.90
N GLY A 192 -23.65 -0.40 17.57
CA GLY A 192 -24.19 0.56 18.52
C GLY A 192 -25.19 1.54 17.88
N TYR A 193 -24.91 2.00 16.65
CA TYR A 193 -25.86 2.80 15.87
C TYR A 193 -27.14 2.01 15.57
N SER A 194 -26.97 0.73 15.19
CA SER A 194 -28.10 -0.16 14.90
C SER A 194 -28.98 -0.37 16.14
N ALA A 195 -28.38 -0.56 17.30
CA ALA A 195 -29.08 -0.74 18.57
C ALA A 195 -29.96 0.47 18.91
N VAL A 196 -29.43 1.70 18.75
CA VAL A 196 -30.22 2.92 18.98
C VAL A 196 -31.35 3.07 17.95
N ARG A 197 -31.09 2.76 16.67
CA ARG A 197 -32.13 2.85 15.62
C ARG A 197 -33.25 1.83 15.80
N ILE A 198 -32.93 0.59 16.16
CA ILE A 198 -33.91 -0.44 16.52
C ILE A 198 -34.68 0.00 17.76
N GLY A 199 -33.97 0.55 18.76
CA GLY A 199 -34.58 1.16 19.94
C GLY A 199 -35.59 2.24 19.58
N ASN A 200 -35.27 3.15 18.64
CA ASN A 200 -36.19 4.20 18.19
C ASN A 200 -37.46 3.64 17.55
N VAL A 201 -37.35 2.58 16.74
CA VAL A 201 -38.54 1.92 16.15
C VAL A 201 -39.42 1.32 17.23
N ILE A 202 -38.81 0.63 18.22
CA ILE A 202 -39.55 0.03 19.32
C ILE A 202 -40.19 1.12 20.19
N ALA A 203 -39.44 2.15 20.57
CA ALA A 203 -39.92 3.24 21.42
C ALA A 203 -41.01 4.07 20.74
N GLY A 204 -40.93 4.27 19.42
CA GLY A 204 -41.99 4.90 18.64
C GLY A 204 -43.31 4.12 18.69
N ALA A 205 -43.26 2.79 18.76
CA ALA A 205 -44.46 1.96 18.98
C ALA A 205 -45.06 2.08 20.39
N PHE A 206 -44.32 2.68 21.34
CA PHE A 206 -44.74 2.95 22.72
C PHE A 206 -44.82 4.46 23.03
N ASP A 207 -44.93 5.32 22.01
CA ASP A 207 -44.97 6.79 22.12
C ASP A 207 -43.84 7.40 22.99
N THR A 208 -42.68 6.74 23.02
CA THR A 208 -41.49 7.15 23.77
C THR A 208 -40.37 7.56 22.81
N SER A 209 -39.51 8.50 23.19
CA SER A 209 -38.37 8.94 22.37
C SER A 209 -37.02 8.59 23.00
N LEU A 210 -36.04 8.17 22.20
CA LEU A 210 -34.63 8.04 22.62
C LEU A 210 -33.76 9.18 22.07
N ALA A 211 -34.29 10.41 22.03
CA ALA A 211 -33.58 11.56 21.49
C ALA A 211 -32.20 11.78 22.15
N GLU A 212 -32.07 11.46 23.44
CA GLU A 212 -30.82 11.57 24.19
C GLU A 212 -29.70 10.64 23.70
N TRP A 213 -30.07 9.52 23.05
CA TRP A 213 -29.12 8.52 22.55
C TRP A 213 -28.65 8.80 21.12
N GLU A 214 -29.19 9.84 20.48
CA GLU A 214 -28.86 10.19 19.10
C GLU A 214 -27.37 10.55 18.96
N GLY A 215 -26.80 11.29 19.92
CA GLY A 215 -25.37 11.62 19.93
C GLY A 215 -24.46 10.39 20.02
N PHE A 216 -24.88 9.38 20.80
CA PHE A 216 -24.18 8.10 20.90
C PHE A 216 -24.24 7.32 19.58
N ALA A 217 -25.42 7.27 18.93
CA ALA A 217 -25.59 6.60 17.65
C ALA A 217 -24.67 7.17 16.56
N TRP A 218 -24.62 8.50 16.43
CA TRP A 218 -23.73 9.17 15.48
C TRP A 218 -22.25 8.90 15.79
N THR A 219 -21.86 8.94 17.06
CA THR A 219 -20.47 8.65 17.48
C THR A 219 -20.08 7.22 17.13
N CYS A 220 -20.94 6.23 17.42
CA CYS A 220 -20.71 4.83 17.05
C CYS A 220 -20.62 4.65 15.53
N GLY A 221 -21.49 5.31 14.76
CA GLY A 221 -21.47 5.29 13.30
C GLY A 221 -20.16 5.83 12.73
N ASP A 222 -19.75 7.02 13.14
CA ASP A 222 -18.56 7.70 12.61
C ASP A 222 -17.27 6.98 13.03
N VAL A 223 -17.11 6.65 14.32
CA VAL A 223 -15.93 5.94 14.82
C VAL A 223 -15.82 4.55 14.21
N GLY A 224 -16.94 3.83 14.12
CA GLY A 224 -16.98 2.51 13.51
C GLY A 224 -16.64 2.56 12.01
N ALA A 225 -17.19 3.52 11.26
CA ALA A 225 -16.86 3.73 9.86
C ALA A 225 -15.37 4.08 9.67
N MET A 226 -14.81 4.99 10.46
CA MET A 226 -13.38 5.31 10.42
C MET A 226 -12.50 4.08 10.67
N LEU A 227 -12.83 3.29 11.70
CA LEU A 227 -12.11 2.04 12.00
C LEU A 227 -12.18 1.06 10.83
N THR A 228 -13.35 0.86 10.22
CA THR A 228 -13.46 -0.04 9.06
C THR A 228 -12.61 0.44 7.88
N LEU A 229 -12.67 1.72 7.52
CA LEU A 229 -11.87 2.30 6.43
C LEU A 229 -10.36 2.17 6.71
N ILE A 230 -9.92 2.48 7.92
CA ILE A 230 -8.52 2.33 8.33
C ILE A 230 -8.10 0.86 8.22
N GLY A 231 -8.92 -0.06 8.73
CA GLY A 231 -8.65 -1.50 8.71
C GLY A 231 -8.48 -2.05 7.28
N TRP A 232 -9.26 -1.55 6.33
CA TRP A 232 -9.12 -1.88 4.91
C TRP A 232 -7.83 -1.32 4.26
N LEU A 233 -7.30 -0.19 4.76
CA LEU A 233 -6.07 0.42 4.25
C LEU A 233 -4.79 -0.22 4.79
N VAL A 234 -4.80 -0.78 6.01
CA VAL A 234 -3.60 -1.35 6.65
C VAL A 234 -2.80 -2.29 5.74
N PRO A 235 -3.40 -3.29 5.06
CA PRO A 235 -2.64 -4.21 4.21
C PRO A 235 -2.02 -3.49 3.01
N THR A 236 -2.78 -2.62 2.36
CA THR A 236 -2.34 -1.85 1.17
C THR A 236 -1.20 -0.92 1.52
N VAL A 237 -1.31 -0.16 2.61
CA VAL A 237 -0.27 0.75 3.08
C VAL A 237 0.98 -0.02 3.51
N SER A 238 0.82 -1.18 4.15
CA SER A 238 1.94 -2.05 4.53
C SER A 238 2.72 -2.56 3.30
N ASP A 239 2.01 -3.05 2.27
CA ASP A 239 2.62 -3.52 1.02
C ASP A 239 3.32 -2.36 0.28
N GLN A 240 2.68 -1.18 0.22
CA GLN A 240 3.26 0.02 -0.39
C GLN A 240 4.51 0.48 0.37
N ALA A 241 4.47 0.51 1.70
CA ALA A 241 5.60 0.89 2.54
C ALA A 241 6.78 -0.09 2.35
N GLN A 242 6.53 -1.39 2.26
CA GLN A 242 7.56 -2.39 1.96
C GLN A 242 8.15 -2.17 0.57
N SER A 243 7.33 -1.91 -0.45
CA SER A 243 7.79 -1.62 -1.81
C SER A 243 8.66 -0.36 -1.86
N VAL A 244 8.24 0.71 -1.18
CA VAL A 244 9.00 1.97 -1.09
C VAL A 244 10.31 1.76 -0.34
N ARG A 245 10.31 1.06 0.80
CA ARG A 245 11.53 0.72 1.55
C ARG A 245 12.50 -0.09 0.69
N TYR A 246 12.00 -1.09 -0.05
CA TYR A 246 12.82 -1.88 -0.97
C TYR A 246 13.43 -1.00 -2.08
N ARG A 247 12.65 -0.10 -2.68
CA ARG A 247 13.17 0.87 -3.66
C ARG A 247 14.22 1.79 -3.05
N ILE A 248 14.00 2.32 -1.86
CA ILE A 248 14.99 3.16 -1.15
C ILE A 248 16.28 2.37 -0.89
N LYS A 249 16.18 1.10 -0.45
CA LYS A 249 17.35 0.23 -0.30
C LYS A 249 18.09 0.10 -1.64
N GLN A 250 17.39 -0.18 -2.74
CA GLN A 250 18.00 -0.28 -4.06
C GLN A 250 18.70 1.02 -4.51
N TYR A 251 18.08 2.19 -4.28
CA TYR A 251 18.70 3.47 -4.59
C TYR A 251 19.97 3.71 -3.75
N ARG A 252 19.89 3.43 -2.44
CA ARG A 252 21.05 3.56 -1.54
C ARG A 252 22.18 2.62 -1.96
N SER A 253 21.88 1.36 -2.26
CA SER A 253 22.86 0.39 -2.77
C SER A 253 23.46 0.85 -4.10
N TYR A 254 22.64 1.34 -5.03
CA TYR A 254 23.12 1.84 -6.32
C TYR A 254 24.11 3.00 -6.16
N TYR A 255 23.78 4.01 -5.36
CA TYR A 255 24.68 5.14 -5.11
C TYR A 255 25.87 4.77 -4.23
N GLY A 256 25.70 3.85 -3.28
CA GLY A 256 26.78 3.32 -2.44
C GLY A 256 27.83 2.54 -3.23
N LEU A 257 27.43 1.85 -4.30
CA LEU A 257 28.35 1.15 -5.20
C LEU A 257 28.98 2.07 -6.26
N ARG A 258 28.55 3.34 -6.36
CA ARG A 258 29.07 4.28 -7.37
C ARG A 258 30.59 4.50 -7.29
N PRO A 259 31.22 4.67 -6.10
CA PRO A 259 32.67 4.87 -6.02
C PRO A 259 33.46 3.65 -6.51
N LEU A 260 33.02 2.46 -6.13
CA LEU A 260 33.63 1.19 -6.56
C LEU A 260 33.48 1.00 -8.08
N TRP A 261 32.30 1.29 -8.62
CA TRP A 261 32.06 1.24 -10.06
C TRP A 261 32.92 2.25 -10.82
N LEU A 262 33.04 3.48 -10.33
CA LEU A 262 33.88 4.51 -10.97
C LEU A 262 35.36 4.11 -11.00
N ALA A 263 35.87 3.46 -9.94
CA ALA A 263 37.24 2.98 -9.90
C ALA A 263 37.54 1.96 -11.00
N PHE A 264 36.60 1.05 -11.29
CA PHE A 264 36.74 0.11 -12.41
C PHE A 264 36.54 0.78 -13.77
N TYR A 265 35.52 1.63 -13.89
CA TYR A 265 35.16 2.26 -15.16
C TYR A 265 36.25 3.19 -15.70
N SER A 266 36.96 3.93 -14.84
CA SER A 266 38.02 4.87 -15.27
C SER A 266 39.17 4.18 -16.02
N GLU A 267 39.43 2.91 -15.72
CA GLU A 267 40.58 2.16 -16.23
C GLU A 267 40.18 1.04 -17.20
N ALA A 268 38.92 0.62 -17.20
CA ALA A 268 38.37 -0.41 -18.08
C ALA A 268 36.98 -0.03 -18.59
N PRO A 269 36.86 0.91 -19.56
CA PRO A 269 35.57 1.32 -20.11
C PRO A 269 34.84 0.16 -20.83
N GLU A 270 35.56 -0.90 -21.21
CA GLU A 270 35.04 -2.15 -21.81
C GLU A 270 34.06 -2.91 -20.92
N ILE A 271 34.04 -2.60 -19.62
CA ILE A 271 33.09 -3.19 -18.65
C ILE A 271 31.67 -2.65 -18.89
N GLU A 272 31.52 -1.50 -19.56
CA GLU A 272 30.20 -0.93 -19.79
C GLU A 272 29.36 -1.77 -20.75
N LEU A 273 28.23 -2.28 -20.27
CA LEU A 273 27.27 -2.99 -21.11
C LEU A 273 26.52 -2.01 -22.04
N PRO A 274 26.67 -2.11 -23.39
CA PRO A 274 26.10 -1.13 -24.32
C PRO A 274 24.56 -1.16 -24.32
N ILE A 275 23.91 0.02 -24.21
CA ILE A 275 22.44 0.18 -24.23
C ILE A 275 21.93 0.68 -25.61
N ASP A 276 22.81 1.08 -26.51
CA ASP A 276 22.45 1.96 -27.62
C ASP A 276 21.64 1.30 -28.76
N ARG A 277 21.26 0.02 -28.61
CA ARG A 277 20.49 -0.74 -29.61
C ARG A 277 19.11 -1.20 -29.13
N VAL A 278 18.55 -0.50 -28.15
CA VAL A 278 17.38 -0.98 -27.40
C VAL A 278 16.13 -0.15 -27.69
N ASP A 279 15.03 -0.84 -28.02
CA ASP A 279 13.70 -0.26 -28.28
C ASP A 279 13.24 0.69 -27.15
N PRO A 280 12.59 1.84 -27.45
CA PRO A 280 12.05 2.76 -26.46
C PRO A 280 11.22 2.12 -25.32
N ALA A 281 10.48 1.03 -25.58
CA ALA A 281 9.75 0.31 -24.54
C ALA A 281 10.68 -0.41 -23.55
N GLN A 282 11.76 -0.99 -24.05
CA GLN A 282 12.81 -1.59 -23.24
C GLN A 282 13.61 -0.52 -22.50
N ARG A 283 13.84 0.65 -23.09
CA ARG A 283 14.52 1.81 -22.47
C ARG A 283 13.84 2.27 -21.17
N ARG A 284 12.51 2.26 -21.11
CA ARG A 284 11.74 2.53 -19.86
C ARG A 284 11.92 1.45 -18.80
N ARG A 285 12.07 0.18 -19.21
CA ARG A 285 12.35 -0.93 -18.31
C ARG A 285 13.77 -0.80 -17.73
N PHE A 286 14.77 -0.45 -18.55
CA PHE A 286 16.15 -0.20 -18.13
C PHE A 286 16.32 1.03 -17.21
N ARG A 287 15.35 1.96 -17.20
CA ARG A 287 15.29 3.04 -16.20
C ARG A 287 14.88 2.58 -14.80
N ARG A 288 14.38 1.35 -14.61
CA ARG A 288 14.04 0.83 -13.28
C ARG A 288 15.32 0.64 -12.45
N ILE A 289 15.32 1.19 -11.23
CA ILE A 289 16.49 1.15 -10.33
C ILE A 289 16.99 -0.27 -10.07
N SER A 290 16.09 -1.27 -10.04
CA SER A 290 16.44 -2.68 -9.87
C SER A 290 17.37 -3.19 -10.98
N ILE A 291 17.14 -2.77 -12.22
CA ILE A 291 17.94 -3.18 -13.38
C ILE A 291 19.27 -2.43 -13.39
N ARG A 292 19.27 -1.14 -13.05
CA ARG A 292 20.50 -0.35 -12.91
C ARG A 292 21.41 -0.90 -11.81
N LEU A 293 20.84 -1.32 -10.69
CA LEU A 293 21.57 -1.93 -9.58
C LEU A 293 22.14 -3.29 -9.99
N TYR A 294 21.33 -4.16 -10.61
CA TYR A 294 21.79 -5.44 -11.13
C TYR A 294 22.95 -5.26 -12.12
N ARG A 295 22.80 -4.34 -13.07
CA ARG A 295 23.83 -4.04 -14.07
C ARG A 295 25.12 -3.57 -13.41
N ARG A 296 25.04 -2.60 -12.48
CA ARG A 296 26.21 -2.12 -11.75
C ARG A 296 26.92 -3.24 -10.97
N ALA A 297 26.17 -4.17 -10.39
CA ALA A 297 26.75 -5.33 -9.71
C ALA A 297 27.49 -6.27 -10.67
N VAL A 298 26.92 -6.54 -11.86
CA VAL A 298 27.57 -7.32 -12.92
C VAL A 298 28.84 -6.63 -13.42
N GLU A 299 28.77 -5.34 -13.73
CA GLU A 299 29.92 -4.55 -14.19
C GLU A 299 31.06 -4.54 -13.17
N ILE A 300 30.76 -4.40 -11.87
CA ILE A 300 31.78 -4.51 -10.81
C ILE A 300 32.39 -5.92 -10.79
N ARG A 301 31.60 -6.97 -10.96
CA ARG A 301 32.09 -8.36 -11.00
C ARG A 301 33.00 -8.61 -12.20
N ASP A 302 32.62 -8.10 -13.36
CA ASP A 302 33.44 -8.20 -14.58
C ASP A 302 34.76 -7.43 -14.40
N GLY A 303 34.72 -6.24 -13.79
CA GLY A 303 35.92 -5.50 -13.42
C GLY A 303 36.84 -6.26 -12.49
N ARG A 304 36.30 -6.92 -11.47
CA ARG A 304 37.06 -7.80 -10.57
C ARG A 304 37.72 -8.97 -11.32
N PHE A 305 37.04 -9.55 -12.30
CA PHE A 305 37.61 -10.61 -13.14
C PHE A 305 38.79 -10.10 -13.98
N VAL A 306 38.67 -8.91 -14.58
CA VAL A 306 39.71 -8.28 -15.41
C VAL A 306 41.00 -8.02 -14.61
N ILE A 307 40.90 -7.58 -13.36
CA ILE A 307 42.07 -7.27 -12.52
C ILE A 307 42.68 -8.48 -11.82
N ARG A 308 42.05 -9.67 -11.88
CA ARG A 308 42.49 -10.86 -11.11
C ARG A 308 43.94 -11.25 -11.39
N GLN A 309 44.41 -11.07 -12.63
CA GLN A 309 45.79 -11.36 -13.05
C GLN A 309 46.82 -10.29 -12.60
N TYR A 310 46.37 -9.22 -11.95
CA TYR A 310 47.19 -8.11 -11.46
C TYR A 310 47.20 -8.03 -9.92
N LEU A 311 46.67 -9.05 -9.23
CA LEU A 311 46.62 -9.10 -7.78
C LEU A 311 47.91 -9.70 -7.21
N ASP A 312 48.61 -8.90 -6.39
CA ASP A 312 49.88 -9.26 -5.75
C ASP A 312 49.68 -9.68 -4.27
N ALA A 313 50.25 -10.82 -3.89
CA ALA A 313 50.27 -11.35 -2.53
C ALA A 313 50.93 -10.40 -1.53
N ALA A 314 52.02 -9.72 -1.90
CA ALA A 314 52.69 -8.76 -1.02
C ALA A 314 51.78 -7.57 -0.68
N VAL A 315 50.97 -7.10 -1.63
CA VAL A 315 49.97 -6.05 -1.40
C VAL A 315 48.91 -6.52 -0.40
N ARG A 316 48.44 -7.76 -0.55
CA ARG A 316 47.46 -8.36 0.36
C ARG A 316 48.02 -8.45 1.77
N GLU A 317 49.19 -9.05 1.96
CA GLU A 317 49.81 -9.22 3.28
C GLU A 317 50.09 -7.88 3.97
N ALA A 318 50.63 -6.90 3.23
CA ALA A 318 50.87 -5.57 3.75
C ALA A 318 49.57 -4.87 4.14
N SER A 319 48.50 -5.01 3.34
CA SER A 319 47.18 -4.45 3.66
C SER A 319 46.55 -5.12 4.88
N GLU A 320 46.63 -6.44 4.96
CA GLU A 320 46.14 -7.20 6.11
C GLU A 320 46.84 -6.77 7.41
N ALA A 321 48.17 -6.64 7.39
CA ALA A 321 48.93 -6.18 8.55
C ALA A 321 48.53 -4.76 8.98
N ARG A 322 48.40 -3.83 8.03
CA ARG A 322 47.97 -2.44 8.31
C ARG A 322 46.57 -2.37 8.93
N HIS A 323 45.61 -3.11 8.37
CA HIS A 323 44.22 -3.06 8.85
C HIS A 323 44.04 -3.83 10.16
N ARG A 324 44.76 -4.94 10.38
CA ARG A 324 44.82 -5.62 11.68
C ARG A 324 45.40 -4.72 12.78
N ALA A 325 46.46 -3.98 12.48
CA ALA A 325 47.04 -3.01 13.42
C ALA A 325 46.08 -1.87 13.79
N ARG A 326 45.10 -1.57 12.93
CA ARG A 326 43.99 -0.62 13.20
C ARG A 326 42.80 -1.25 13.94
N GLY A 327 42.89 -2.53 14.32
CA GLY A 327 41.83 -3.24 15.04
C GLY A 327 40.70 -3.77 14.17
N LEU A 328 40.87 -3.84 12.84
CA LEU A 328 39.89 -4.47 11.96
C LEU A 328 40.02 -5.99 12.02
N HIS A 329 38.89 -6.68 12.15
CA HIS A 329 38.82 -8.14 12.24
C HIS A 329 37.71 -8.71 11.36
N GLY A 330 37.81 -10.01 11.08
CA GLY A 330 36.79 -10.80 10.40
C GLY A 330 36.28 -10.12 9.12
N LYS A 331 35.00 -9.74 9.13
CA LYS A 331 34.33 -9.29 7.93
C LYS A 331 34.81 -7.95 7.39
N ASP A 332 35.05 -7.00 8.28
CA ASP A 332 35.49 -5.66 7.90
C ASP A 332 36.96 -5.68 7.46
N LEU A 333 37.80 -6.55 8.05
CA LEU A 333 39.19 -6.75 7.61
C LEU A 333 39.25 -7.23 6.16
N SER A 334 38.51 -8.29 5.82
CA SER A 334 38.48 -8.81 4.44
C SER A 334 37.99 -7.77 3.42
N ALA A 335 37.01 -6.95 3.79
CA ALA A 335 36.47 -5.91 2.92
C ALA A 335 37.47 -4.76 2.69
N ALA A 336 38.15 -4.33 3.75
CA ALA A 336 39.18 -3.30 3.68
C ALA A 336 40.40 -3.74 2.85
N VAL A 337 40.85 -4.99 3.04
CA VAL A 337 41.95 -5.58 2.26
C VAL A 337 41.54 -5.72 0.79
N THR A 338 40.32 -6.18 0.52
CA THR A 338 39.80 -6.26 -0.85
C THR A 338 39.75 -4.89 -1.51
N ALA A 339 39.36 -3.83 -0.80
CA ALA A 339 39.36 -2.48 -1.35
C ALA A 339 40.77 -2.01 -1.75
N ASP A 340 41.77 -2.28 -0.89
CA ASP A 340 43.18 -1.99 -1.19
C ASP A 340 43.69 -2.81 -2.38
N GLN A 341 43.35 -4.12 -2.44
CA GLN A 341 43.69 -5.01 -3.55
C GLN A 341 43.09 -4.53 -4.88
N ILE A 342 41.84 -4.04 -4.86
CA ILE A 342 41.18 -3.50 -6.06
C ILE A 342 41.94 -2.27 -6.56
N LEU A 343 42.26 -1.31 -5.70
CA LEU A 343 42.99 -0.11 -6.10
C LEU A 343 44.40 -0.42 -6.62
N ALA A 344 45.12 -1.33 -5.94
CA ALA A 344 46.44 -1.75 -6.37
C ALA A 344 46.41 -2.52 -7.69
N GLY A 345 45.47 -3.46 -7.86
CA GLY A 345 45.31 -4.23 -9.09
C GLY A 345 44.90 -3.34 -10.28
N ILE A 346 44.07 -2.32 -10.05
CA ILE A 346 43.73 -1.31 -11.04
C ILE A 346 44.98 -0.52 -11.46
N ALA A 347 45.77 -0.04 -10.49
CA ALA A 347 47.00 0.71 -10.77
C ALA A 347 48.07 -0.15 -11.49
N ALA A 348 48.23 -1.41 -11.08
CA ALA A 348 49.14 -2.36 -11.71
C ALA A 348 48.74 -2.66 -13.16
N ARG A 349 47.43 -2.80 -13.43
CA ARG A 349 46.91 -2.94 -14.79
C ARG A 349 47.20 -1.71 -15.65
N ALA A 350 46.97 -0.51 -15.14
CA ALA A 350 47.27 0.73 -15.85
C ALA A 350 48.76 0.87 -16.17
N ALA A 351 49.64 0.39 -15.28
CA ALA A 351 51.08 0.35 -15.49
C ALA A 351 51.58 -0.83 -16.35
N GLY A 352 50.71 -1.79 -16.69
CA GLY A 352 51.10 -3.04 -17.36
C GLY A 352 51.98 -3.97 -16.51
N ALA A 353 52.11 -3.70 -15.21
CA ALA A 353 52.95 -4.46 -14.29
C ALA A 353 52.20 -5.70 -13.78
N ARG A 354 52.59 -6.88 -14.27
CA ARG A 354 52.04 -8.16 -13.81
C ARG A 354 52.97 -8.78 -12.75
N PRO A 355 52.42 -9.24 -11.60
CA PRO A 355 53.19 -10.02 -10.64
C PRO A 355 53.69 -11.32 -11.27
N GLU A 356 54.75 -11.90 -10.72
CA GLU A 356 55.17 -13.25 -11.09
C GLU A 356 54.10 -14.29 -10.67
N PRO A 357 53.99 -15.45 -11.34
CA PRO A 357 52.92 -16.42 -11.08
C PRO A 357 52.86 -16.95 -9.64
N ASP A 358 53.99 -16.97 -8.94
CA ASP A 358 54.12 -17.37 -7.54
C ASP A 358 53.67 -16.27 -6.54
N GLN A 359 53.57 -15.03 -7.00
CA GLN A 359 53.12 -13.86 -6.23
C GLN A 359 51.64 -13.55 -6.44
N LEU A 360 50.93 -14.30 -7.28
CA LEU A 360 49.50 -14.08 -7.52
C LEU A 360 48.67 -14.48 -6.30
N THR A 361 47.64 -13.68 -6.00
CA THR A 361 46.70 -13.98 -4.92
C THR A 361 45.25 -13.80 -5.34
N GLU A 362 44.34 -14.42 -4.59
CA GLU A 362 42.91 -14.16 -4.72
C GLU A 362 42.46 -12.99 -3.83
N PHE A 363 41.24 -12.49 -4.08
CA PHE A 363 40.65 -11.46 -3.23
C PHE A 363 40.44 -11.97 -1.80
N ALA A 364 40.68 -11.11 -0.81
CA ALA A 364 40.49 -11.44 0.60
C ALA A 364 39.03 -11.74 0.98
N ASP A 365 38.06 -11.32 0.18
CA ASP A 365 36.62 -11.60 0.33
C ASP A 365 36.12 -12.75 -0.56
N PHE A 366 36.98 -13.54 -1.20
CA PHE A 366 36.58 -14.58 -2.15
C PHE A 366 35.52 -15.55 -1.59
N GLU A 367 35.66 -15.95 -0.32
CA GLU A 367 34.72 -16.84 0.38
C GLU A 367 33.30 -16.23 0.57
N ARG A 368 33.14 -14.92 0.37
CA ARG A 368 31.82 -14.26 0.43
C ARG A 368 31.14 -14.10 -0.91
N GLN A 369 31.82 -14.39 -2.02
CA GLN A 369 31.23 -14.25 -3.33
C GLN A 369 30.15 -15.32 -3.51
N THR A 370 28.93 -14.86 -3.72
CA THR A 370 27.77 -15.69 -3.97
C THR A 370 27.61 -15.95 -5.47
N THR A 371 26.77 -16.92 -5.82
CA THR A 371 26.54 -17.25 -7.23
C THR A 371 25.82 -16.11 -7.96
N GLY A 372 24.98 -15.34 -7.26
CA GLY A 372 24.10 -14.31 -7.83
C GLY A 372 24.57 -12.86 -7.63
N PRO A 373 24.60 -12.00 -8.69
CA PRO A 373 25.01 -10.59 -8.57
C PRO A 373 24.22 -9.74 -7.56
N MET A 374 22.97 -10.13 -7.26
CA MET A 374 22.12 -9.42 -6.30
C MET A 374 22.39 -9.81 -4.84
N GLU A 375 22.95 -10.99 -4.62
CA GLU A 375 23.31 -11.51 -3.28
C GLU A 375 24.62 -10.89 -2.80
N ASP A 376 25.52 -10.55 -3.73
CA ASP A 376 26.80 -9.88 -3.46
C ASP A 376 26.69 -8.40 -3.08
N ILE A 377 25.52 -7.77 -3.24
CA ILE A 377 25.38 -6.31 -3.08
C ILE A 377 25.85 -5.83 -1.70
N ASP A 378 25.47 -6.55 -0.63
CA ASP A 378 25.83 -6.14 0.73
C ASP A 378 27.35 -6.30 0.94
N ALA A 379 27.99 -7.35 0.39
CA ALA A 379 29.45 -7.52 0.44
C ALA A 379 30.21 -6.47 -0.39
N LEU A 380 29.73 -6.15 -1.59
CA LEU A 380 30.31 -5.10 -2.43
C LEU A 380 30.16 -3.71 -1.79
N LEU A 381 29.08 -3.47 -1.04
CA LEU A 381 28.90 -2.24 -0.27
C LEU A 381 29.90 -2.16 0.89
N ASP A 382 30.24 -3.28 1.54
CA ASP A 382 31.29 -3.32 2.57
C ASP A 382 32.64 -2.90 1.99
N VAL A 383 33.02 -3.46 0.84
CA VAL A 383 34.25 -3.07 0.12
C VAL A 383 34.20 -1.59 -0.28
N ALA A 384 33.07 -1.13 -0.84
CA ALA A 384 32.88 0.27 -1.26
C ALA A 384 33.03 1.27 -0.11
N ARG A 385 32.77 0.88 1.14
CA ARG A 385 32.95 1.75 2.33
C ARG A 385 34.41 2.00 2.68
N HIS A 386 35.31 1.11 2.31
CA HIS A 386 36.75 1.22 2.58
C HIS A 386 37.55 1.88 1.46
N LEU A 387 36.92 2.12 0.29
CA LEU A 387 37.53 2.94 -0.73
C LEU A 387 37.73 4.38 -0.22
N PRO A 388 38.90 4.99 -0.46
CA PRO A 388 39.10 6.40 -0.18
C PRO A 388 38.03 7.17 -0.96
N ARG A 389 37.37 8.11 -0.28
CA ARG A 389 36.48 9.06 -0.96
C ARG A 389 37.35 9.88 -1.89
N GLN A 390 37.52 9.45 -3.14
CA GLN A 390 38.17 10.30 -4.13
C GLN A 390 37.36 11.60 -4.18
N PRO A 391 38.00 12.77 -3.97
CA PRO A 391 37.35 14.02 -4.31
C PRO A 391 37.06 13.93 -5.81
N ALA A 392 35.81 14.18 -6.19
CA ALA A 392 35.36 14.10 -7.57
C ALA A 392 36.34 14.87 -8.48
N ARG A 393 37.23 14.16 -9.17
CA ARG A 393 38.00 14.74 -10.27
C ARG A 393 37.01 15.00 -11.39
N ALA A 394 36.55 16.25 -11.45
CA ALA A 394 35.79 16.92 -12.49
C ALA A 394 34.47 16.26 -12.98
N PRO A 395 33.43 17.06 -13.31
CA PRO A 395 32.13 16.55 -13.72
C PRO A 395 32.20 15.98 -15.15
N HIS A 396 32.50 14.69 -15.30
CA HIS A 396 32.34 14.00 -16.59
C HIS A 396 30.90 13.49 -16.76
N LEU A 397 30.15 14.30 -17.52
CA LEU A 397 28.92 14.08 -18.27
C LEU A 397 28.19 12.72 -18.08
N GLU A 398 27.39 12.64 -17.00
CA GLU A 398 26.20 11.77 -16.97
C GLU A 398 25.02 12.38 -17.79
N ARG A 399 25.31 13.38 -18.65
CA ARG A 399 24.38 13.97 -19.61
C ARG A 399 24.97 13.81 -21.00
N VAL A 400 24.51 12.82 -21.77
CA VAL A 400 23.78 13.01 -23.04
C VAL A 400 23.24 11.64 -23.46
N SER A 401 21.97 11.40 -23.17
CA SER A 401 21.01 10.87 -24.16
C SER A 401 19.62 10.86 -23.51
N ALA A 402 18.92 12.00 -23.69
CA ALA A 402 17.55 12.26 -23.26
C ALA A 402 16.60 11.07 -23.46
#